data_AF-A0A939KYE0-F1
#
_entry.id   AF-A0A939KYE0-F1
#
_cell.length_a   1.000
_cell.length_b   1.000
_cell.length_c   1.000
_cell.angle_alpha   90.00
_cell.angle_beta   90.00
_cell.angle_gamma   90.00
#
_symmetry.space_group_name_H-M   'P 1'
#
loop_
_entity.id
_entity.type
_entity.pdbx_description
1 polymer ?
#
loop_
_entity_poly.entity_id
_entity_poly.type
_entity_poly.pdbx_seq_one_letter_code
_entity_poly.pdbx_strand_id
1 'polypeptide(L)'
;MSRVQVRALWAAFALAVGFTAFAYVTTQVRPLRAASPWQADPYDAVVSFTLFLVPALAGLTAVRAWLCRGGAPQPGYRVDQLLRAARLGVALVAVTAATDATAAALRAERALWDGRTVWLIAALLPLGAGVVWCLALLRRAGHELPPEERRRPGGDWLDDLVLLAAPLADLRALTRLLRRHLVAAAAALSLLAGALVVSGQAAGEGWPGGLLALVELTVFGSGFFAFCLLCDALLRIAAPPRPPGAARAAAFVAALAVPVSGGLREAVWSLAGLPGEVDTPARLLALMAGCALLTGAATLGAVRMRRALRAP
;
A
#
# COMPACT_ATOMS: atom_id res chain seq x y z
N MET A 1 -19.92 -14.80 10.87
CA MET A 1 -18.78 -14.14 11.54
C MET A 1 -19.07 -14.03 13.02
N SER A 2 -18.06 -14.20 13.88
CA SER A 2 -18.20 -14.04 15.34
C SER A 2 -18.29 -12.55 15.73
N ARG A 3 -18.75 -12.27 16.96
CA ARG A 3 -18.75 -10.90 17.51
C ARG A 3 -17.34 -10.31 17.59
N VAL A 4 -16.33 -11.12 17.89
CA VAL A 4 -14.93 -10.66 17.99
C VAL A 4 -14.39 -10.29 16.61
N GLN A 5 -14.69 -11.07 15.58
CA GLN A 5 -14.31 -10.75 14.19
C GLN A 5 -14.96 -9.45 13.71
N VAL A 6 -16.25 -9.27 13.98
CA VAL A 6 -16.98 -8.04 13.62
C VAL A 6 -16.39 -6.83 14.34
N ARG A 7 -16.12 -6.93 15.65
CA ARG A 7 -15.47 -5.87 16.43
C ARG A 7 -14.08 -5.53 15.91
N ALA A 8 -13.28 -6.53 15.53
CA ALA A 8 -11.95 -6.32 14.98
C ALA A 8 -11.99 -5.58 13.64
N LEU A 9 -12.94 -5.93 12.76
CA LEU A 9 -13.11 -5.21 11.49
C LEU A 9 -13.57 -3.77 11.72
N TRP A 10 -14.56 -3.53 12.58
CA TRP A 10 -14.99 -2.17 12.91
C TRP A 10 -13.90 -1.32 13.52
N ALA A 11 -13.09 -1.89 14.42
CA ALA A 11 -11.93 -1.19 14.97
C ALA A 11 -10.91 -0.82 13.87
N ALA A 12 -10.62 -1.75 12.95
CA ALA A 12 -9.73 -1.49 11.83
C ALA A 12 -10.29 -0.42 10.88
N PHE A 13 -11.60 -0.41 10.63
CA PHE A 13 -12.26 0.65 9.85
C PHE A 13 -12.17 2.01 10.54
N ALA A 14 -12.48 2.07 11.84
CA ALA A 14 -12.39 3.30 12.61
C ALA A 14 -10.94 3.85 12.61
N LEU A 15 -9.94 2.97 12.76
CA LEU A 15 -8.54 3.35 12.66
C LEU A 15 -8.19 3.85 11.26
N ALA A 16 -8.63 3.19 10.19
CA ALA A 16 -8.38 3.61 8.82
C ALA A 16 -9.00 4.99 8.52
N VAL A 17 -10.22 5.25 9.00
CA VAL A 17 -10.87 6.56 8.86
C VAL A 17 -10.12 7.63 9.66
N GLY A 18 -9.81 7.35 10.92
CA GLY A 18 -9.05 8.28 11.77
C GLY A 18 -7.66 8.59 11.21
N PHE A 19 -6.96 7.58 10.71
CA PHE A 19 -5.70 7.73 9.99
C PHE A 19 -5.85 8.57 8.73
N THR A 20 -6.86 8.29 7.90
CA THR A 20 -7.06 9.03 6.63
C THR A 20 -7.34 10.50 6.91
N ALA A 21 -8.16 10.80 7.92
CA ALA A 21 -8.40 12.17 8.37
C ALA A 21 -7.11 12.84 8.87
N PHE A 22 -6.33 12.15 9.70
CA PHE A 22 -5.03 12.64 10.18
C PHE A 22 -4.05 12.92 9.03
N ALA A 23 -3.86 11.96 8.12
CA ALA A 23 -2.95 12.09 6.98
C ALA A 23 -3.41 13.20 6.03
N TYR A 24 -4.72 13.30 5.75
CA TYR A 24 -5.27 14.36 4.93
C TYR A 24 -5.05 15.74 5.56
N VAL A 25 -5.37 15.90 6.84
CA VAL A 25 -5.20 17.18 7.54
C VAL A 25 -3.73 17.60 7.58
N THR A 26 -2.82 16.68 7.87
CA THR A 26 -1.38 16.99 7.96
C THR A 26 -0.70 17.21 6.62
N THR A 27 -1.28 16.75 5.51
CA THR A 27 -0.76 16.97 4.16
C THR A 27 -1.42 18.16 3.45
N GLN A 28 -2.72 18.35 3.60
CA GLN A 28 -3.49 19.32 2.81
C GLN A 28 -3.68 20.67 3.50
N VAL A 29 -3.64 20.72 4.84
CA VAL A 29 -3.78 21.98 5.58
C VAL A 29 -2.41 22.66 5.67
N ARG A 30 -2.13 23.61 4.75
CA ARG A 30 -0.82 24.27 4.61
C ARG A 30 -0.17 24.72 5.94
N PRO A 31 -0.88 25.37 6.87
CA PRO A 31 -0.27 25.77 8.15
C PRO A 31 0.16 24.61 9.04
N LEU A 32 -0.53 23.45 8.96
CA LEU A 32 -0.16 22.24 9.70
C LEU A 32 0.95 21.49 8.97
N ARG A 33 0.89 21.46 7.63
CA ARG A 33 1.93 20.86 6.80
C ARG A 33 3.28 21.53 7.04
N ALA A 34 3.33 22.86 7.00
CA ALA A 34 4.55 23.64 7.23
C ALA A 34 5.19 23.40 8.61
N ALA A 35 4.37 23.09 9.62
CA ALA A 35 4.80 22.79 10.99
C ALA A 35 5.06 21.29 11.23
N SER A 36 4.88 20.44 10.20
CA SER A 36 4.98 18.99 10.34
C SER A 36 6.44 18.51 10.31
N PRO A 37 6.89 17.69 11.28
CA PRO A 37 8.24 17.12 11.28
C PRO A 37 8.51 16.16 10.11
N TRP A 38 7.46 15.57 9.54
CA TRP A 38 7.54 14.55 8.48
C TRP A 38 7.19 15.09 7.10
N GLN A 39 7.36 16.40 6.87
CA GLN A 39 7.07 17.01 5.57
C GLN A 39 8.15 16.79 4.49
N ALA A 40 9.33 16.32 4.90
CA ALA A 40 10.43 16.01 4.00
C ALA A 40 10.50 14.51 3.72
N ASP A 41 11.10 14.16 2.59
CA ASP A 41 11.49 12.79 2.28
C ASP A 41 12.50 12.26 3.32
N PRO A 42 12.45 10.98 3.71
CA PRO A 42 11.60 9.90 3.17
C PRO A 42 10.20 9.83 3.80
N TYR A 43 9.91 10.64 4.82
CA TYR A 43 8.69 10.51 5.62
C TYR A 43 7.45 10.88 4.79
N ASP A 44 7.59 11.93 3.98
CA ASP A 44 6.50 12.39 3.12
C ASP A 44 6.09 11.36 2.06
N ALA A 45 7.06 10.68 1.46
CA ALA A 45 6.77 9.59 0.53
C ALA A 45 5.90 8.50 1.16
N VAL A 46 6.17 8.12 2.42
CA VAL A 46 5.37 7.10 3.11
C VAL A 46 3.93 7.56 3.30
N VAL A 47 3.72 8.77 3.82
CA VAL A 47 2.38 9.35 4.03
C VAL A 47 1.64 9.50 2.70
N SER A 48 2.32 9.93 1.65
CA SER A 48 1.76 10.13 0.32
C SER A 48 1.16 8.86 -0.26
N PHE A 49 1.83 7.71 -0.11
CA PHE A 49 1.26 6.42 -0.52
C PHE A 49 0.13 5.99 0.41
N THR A 50 0.33 6.01 1.72
CA THR A 50 -0.67 5.47 2.66
C THR A 50 -1.95 6.29 2.70
N LEU A 51 -1.90 7.59 2.38
CA LEU A 51 -3.07 8.46 2.19
C LEU A 51 -4.03 7.92 1.12
N PHE A 52 -3.54 7.23 0.08
CA PHE A 52 -4.39 6.59 -0.94
C PHE A 52 -4.65 5.11 -0.64
N LEU A 53 -3.62 4.39 -0.22
CA LEU A 53 -3.69 2.92 -0.09
C LEU A 53 -4.56 2.46 1.09
N VAL A 54 -4.52 3.17 2.23
CA VAL A 54 -5.33 2.83 3.40
C VAL A 54 -6.83 2.99 3.14
N PRO A 55 -7.34 4.14 2.65
CA PRO A 55 -8.76 4.25 2.34
C PRO A 55 -9.21 3.34 1.20
N ALA A 56 -8.36 3.07 0.20
CA ALA A 56 -8.68 2.10 -0.86
C ALA A 56 -8.88 0.68 -0.29
N LEU A 57 -7.96 0.20 0.57
CA LEU A 57 -8.12 -1.08 1.26
C LEU A 57 -9.34 -1.11 2.19
N ALA A 58 -9.60 -0.02 2.90
CA ALA A 58 -10.78 0.09 3.72
C ALA A 58 -12.06 -0.02 2.86
N GLY A 59 -12.13 0.69 1.74
CA GLY A 59 -13.24 0.58 0.79
C GLY A 59 -13.46 -0.85 0.30
N LEU A 60 -12.41 -1.52 -0.19
CA LEU A 60 -12.48 -2.92 -0.64
C LEU A 60 -12.94 -3.85 0.48
N THR A 61 -12.38 -3.70 1.68
CA THR A 61 -12.74 -4.52 2.85
C THR A 61 -14.19 -4.27 3.26
N ALA A 62 -14.68 -3.03 3.18
CA ALA A 62 -16.05 -2.66 3.51
C ALA A 62 -17.05 -3.25 2.52
N VAL A 63 -16.75 -3.22 1.22
CA VAL A 63 -17.58 -3.83 0.17
C VAL A 63 -17.71 -5.34 0.41
N ARG A 64 -16.59 -6.05 0.64
CA ARG A 64 -16.64 -7.50 0.92
C ARG A 64 -17.33 -7.79 2.26
N ALA A 65 -17.10 -6.98 3.29
CA ALA A 65 -17.80 -7.12 4.57
C ALA A 65 -19.31 -6.91 4.43
N TRP A 66 -19.73 -6.01 3.54
CA TRP A 66 -21.13 -5.79 3.18
C TRP A 66 -21.74 -7.00 2.46
N LEU A 67 -21.02 -7.60 1.51
CA LEU A 67 -21.44 -8.84 0.84
C LEU A 67 -21.54 -10.05 1.78
N CYS A 68 -20.79 -10.03 2.88
CA CYS A 68 -20.86 -11.04 3.94
C CYS A 68 -22.00 -10.80 4.94
N ARG A 69 -22.85 -9.78 4.73
CA ARG A 69 -24.03 -9.52 5.57
C ARG A 69 -25.16 -10.48 5.20
N GLY A 70 -25.91 -10.90 6.21
CA GLY A 70 -26.93 -11.94 6.10
C GLY A 70 -26.58 -13.03 7.10
N GLY A 71 -27.52 -13.37 7.99
CA GLY A 71 -27.30 -14.23 9.18
C GLY A 71 -26.80 -15.64 8.89
N ALA A 72 -26.57 -16.00 7.63
CA ALA A 72 -25.96 -17.27 7.24
C ALA A 72 -24.48 -17.35 7.65
N PRO A 73 -24.01 -18.53 8.08
CA PRO A 73 -22.59 -18.75 8.35
C PRO A 73 -21.76 -18.52 7.08
N GLN A 74 -20.78 -17.62 7.18
CA GLN A 74 -19.88 -17.29 6.07
C GLN A 74 -18.75 -18.32 6.00
N PRO A 75 -18.28 -18.70 4.79
CA PRO A 75 -17.12 -19.56 4.64
C PRO A 75 -15.87 -18.96 5.32
N GLY A 76 -15.10 -19.78 6.03
CA GLY A 76 -13.91 -19.33 6.77
C GLY A 76 -12.87 -18.61 5.90
N TYR A 77 -12.70 -18.99 4.63
CA TYR A 77 -11.77 -18.31 3.72
C TYR A 77 -12.12 -16.83 3.49
N ARG A 78 -13.42 -16.48 3.42
CA ARG A 78 -13.87 -15.09 3.25
C ARG A 78 -13.53 -14.25 4.48
N VAL A 79 -13.72 -14.83 5.66
CA VAL A 79 -13.39 -14.17 6.93
C VAL A 79 -11.88 -14.01 7.08
N ASP A 80 -11.08 -15.03 6.75
CA ASP A 80 -9.62 -14.93 6.76
C ASP A 80 -9.11 -13.82 5.84
N GLN A 81 -9.65 -13.71 4.62
CA GLN A 81 -9.30 -12.66 3.67
C GLN A 81 -9.66 -11.26 4.18
N LEU A 82 -10.83 -11.08 4.80
CA LEU A 82 -11.21 -9.82 5.45
C LEU A 82 -10.24 -9.45 6.58
N LEU A 83 -9.89 -10.42 7.43
CA LEU A 83 -8.94 -10.18 8.52
C LEU A 83 -7.52 -9.88 8.00
N ARG A 84 -7.10 -10.50 6.89
CA ARG A 84 -5.82 -10.17 6.24
C ARG A 84 -5.82 -8.76 5.64
N ALA A 85 -6.90 -8.36 4.99
CA ALA A 85 -7.05 -7.02 4.44
C ALA A 85 -7.01 -5.96 5.55
N ALA A 86 -7.74 -6.20 6.66
CA ALA A 86 -7.70 -5.36 7.84
C ALA A 86 -6.28 -5.29 8.45
N ARG A 87 -5.57 -6.42 8.58
CA ARG A 87 -4.18 -6.44 9.08
C ARG A 87 -3.23 -5.67 8.17
N LEU A 88 -3.37 -5.79 6.85
CA LEU A 88 -2.57 -5.03 5.89
C LEU A 88 -2.83 -3.54 6.03
N GLY A 89 -4.10 -3.11 6.12
CA GLY A 89 -4.45 -1.71 6.38
C GLY A 89 -3.86 -1.18 7.68
N VAL A 90 -4.02 -1.91 8.79
CA VAL A 90 -3.42 -1.54 10.09
C VAL A 90 -1.90 -1.51 10.02
N ALA A 91 -1.26 -2.40 9.26
CA ALA A 91 0.19 -2.41 9.08
C ALA A 91 0.68 -1.17 8.32
N LEU A 92 -0.03 -0.72 7.28
CA LEU A 92 0.29 0.54 6.59
C LEU A 92 0.19 1.76 7.52
N VAL A 93 -0.86 1.81 8.35
CA VAL A 93 -1.03 2.84 9.38
C VAL A 93 0.13 2.78 10.39
N ALA A 94 0.50 1.58 10.83
CA ALA A 94 1.62 1.37 11.75
C ALA A 94 2.95 1.85 11.17
N VAL A 95 3.24 1.52 9.91
CA VAL A 95 4.44 1.96 9.20
C VAL A 95 4.48 3.48 9.10
N THR A 96 3.35 4.11 8.75
CA THR A 96 3.27 5.59 8.67
C THR A 96 3.49 6.23 10.04
N ALA A 97 2.77 5.78 11.07
CA ALA A 97 2.92 6.32 12.41
C ALA A 97 4.35 6.13 12.98
N ALA A 98 4.99 4.98 12.69
CA ALA A 98 6.38 4.76 13.08
C ALA A 98 7.35 5.69 12.32
N THR A 99 7.08 5.94 11.05
CA THR A 99 7.85 6.85 10.19
C THR A 99 7.74 8.30 10.71
N ASP A 100 6.53 8.77 10.99
CA ASP A 100 6.25 10.10 11.56
C ASP A 100 6.86 10.26 12.96
N ALA A 101 6.74 9.24 13.81
CA ALA A 101 7.37 9.22 15.12
C ALA A 101 8.90 9.26 15.04
N THR A 102 9.49 8.61 14.03
CA THR A 102 10.93 8.66 13.78
C THR A 102 11.37 10.07 13.37
N ALA A 103 10.62 10.74 12.49
CA ALA A 103 10.88 12.13 12.12
C ALA A 103 10.86 13.06 13.34
N ALA A 104 9.85 12.91 14.21
CA ALA A 104 9.75 13.66 15.45
C ALA A 104 10.90 13.36 16.43
N ALA A 105 11.27 12.09 16.59
CA ALA A 105 12.35 11.67 17.50
C ALA A 105 13.72 12.19 17.04
N LEU A 106 13.98 12.16 15.73
CA LEU A 106 15.20 12.70 15.12
C LEU A 106 15.19 14.22 15.02
N ARG A 107 14.09 14.88 15.42
CA ARG A 107 13.90 16.33 15.30
C ARG A 107 14.11 16.83 13.87
N ALA A 108 13.60 16.07 12.90
CA ALA A 108 13.62 16.47 11.50
C ALA A 108 13.00 17.86 11.34
N GLU A 109 13.65 18.70 10.54
CA GLU A 109 13.22 20.09 10.27
C GLU A 109 12.96 20.92 11.54
N ARG A 110 13.77 20.74 12.60
CA ARG A 110 13.56 21.41 13.90
C ARG A 110 13.41 22.94 13.78
N ALA A 111 14.06 23.55 12.80
CA ALA A 111 13.98 24.99 12.53
C ALA A 111 12.56 25.47 12.17
N LEU A 112 11.69 24.58 11.69
CA LEU A 112 10.33 24.87 11.25
C LEU A 112 9.27 24.58 12.32
N TRP A 113 9.66 24.08 13.49
CA TRP A 113 8.71 23.68 14.53
C TRP A 113 8.08 24.88 15.22
N ASP A 114 6.75 24.82 15.43
CA ASP A 114 5.98 25.82 16.14
C ASP A 114 5.07 25.16 17.20
N GLY A 115 4.15 25.93 17.80
CA GLY A 115 3.19 25.41 18.79
C GLY A 115 2.25 24.32 18.24
N ARG A 116 2.02 24.27 16.92
CA ARG A 116 1.18 23.26 16.27
C ARG A 116 1.91 21.93 16.17
N THR A 117 3.24 21.95 16.00
CA THR A 117 4.06 20.74 15.96
C THR A 117 3.88 19.86 17.20
N VAL A 118 3.74 20.47 18.38
CA VAL A 118 3.49 19.73 19.64
C VAL A 118 2.19 18.93 19.56
N TRP A 119 1.13 19.53 19.02
CA TRP A 119 -0.15 18.85 18.83
C TRP A 119 -0.08 17.75 17.77
N LEU A 120 0.67 17.96 16.70
CA LEU A 120 0.91 16.94 15.68
C LEU A 120 1.61 15.70 16.26
N ILE A 121 2.67 15.92 17.04
CA ILE A 121 3.39 14.84 17.73
C ILE A 121 2.47 14.15 18.75
N ALA A 122 1.71 14.91 19.53
CA ALA A 122 0.76 14.36 20.49
C ALA A 122 -0.33 13.50 19.81
N ALA A 123 -0.78 13.87 18.60
CA ALA A 123 -1.76 13.11 17.83
C ALA A 123 -1.25 11.73 17.37
N LEU A 124 0.07 11.49 17.36
CA LEU A 124 0.62 10.16 17.11
C LEU A 124 0.33 9.16 18.25
N LEU A 125 0.11 9.64 19.49
CA LEU A 125 -0.19 8.78 20.64
C LEU A 125 -1.51 8.00 20.47
N PRO A 126 -2.67 8.65 20.22
CA PRO A 126 -3.91 7.91 19.99
C PRO A 126 -3.85 7.05 18.72
N LEU A 127 -3.14 7.49 17.67
CA LEU A 127 -2.96 6.71 16.45
C LEU A 127 -2.17 5.41 16.73
N GLY A 128 -1.04 5.52 17.42
CA GLY A 128 -0.20 4.39 17.83
C GLY A 128 -0.92 3.44 18.79
N ALA A 129 -1.65 3.97 19.78
CA ALA A 129 -2.48 3.18 20.67
C ALA A 129 -3.57 2.41 19.88
N GLY A 130 -4.21 3.08 18.92
CA GLY A 130 -5.19 2.49 18.01
C GLY A 130 -4.63 1.34 17.18
N VAL A 131 -3.40 1.47 16.66
CA VAL A 131 -2.67 0.40 15.96
C VAL A 131 -2.49 -0.82 16.87
N VAL A 132 -1.92 -0.63 18.07
CA VAL A 132 -1.66 -1.73 19.02
C VAL A 132 -2.96 -2.44 19.39
N TRP A 133 -4.01 -1.67 19.69
CA TRP A 133 -5.33 -2.19 20.01
C TRP A 133 -5.94 -3.01 18.86
N CYS A 134 -5.92 -2.46 17.63
CA CYS A 134 -6.44 -3.16 16.46
C CYS A 134 -5.67 -4.45 16.16
N LEU A 135 -4.34 -4.44 16.27
CA LEU A 135 -3.53 -5.65 16.11
C LEU A 135 -3.88 -6.71 17.15
N ALA A 136 -4.09 -6.32 18.41
CA ALA A 136 -4.52 -7.25 19.46
C ALA A 136 -5.89 -7.88 19.15
N LEU A 137 -6.88 -7.07 18.71
CA LEU A 137 -8.19 -7.56 18.30
C LEU A 137 -8.12 -8.49 17.07
N LEU A 138 -7.33 -8.12 16.06
CA LEU A 138 -7.16 -8.93 14.83
C LEU A 138 -6.41 -10.24 15.09
N ARG A 139 -5.51 -10.28 16.10
CA ARG A 139 -4.88 -11.51 16.57
C ARG A 139 -5.92 -12.41 17.24
N ARG A 140 -6.70 -11.87 18.19
CA ARG A 140 -7.79 -12.61 18.87
C ARG A 140 -8.83 -13.15 17.88
N ALA A 141 -9.33 -12.31 16.99
CA ALA A 141 -10.26 -12.70 15.92
C ALA A 141 -9.67 -13.77 14.98
N GLY A 142 -8.35 -13.72 14.77
CA GLY A 142 -7.63 -14.74 14.03
C GLY A 142 -7.65 -16.09 14.73
N HIS A 143 -7.40 -16.14 16.04
CA HIS A 143 -7.38 -17.40 16.80
C HIS A 143 -8.71 -18.16 16.77
N GLU A 144 -9.84 -17.46 16.61
CA GLU A 144 -11.17 -18.10 16.49
C GLU A 144 -11.38 -18.84 15.17
N LEU A 145 -10.56 -18.61 14.14
CA LEU A 145 -10.66 -19.36 12.88
C LEU A 145 -9.87 -20.67 12.96
N PRO A 146 -10.51 -21.84 12.87
CA PRO A 146 -9.82 -23.13 12.80
C PRO A 146 -8.80 -23.17 11.65
N PRO A 147 -7.61 -23.76 11.84
CA PRO A 147 -6.58 -23.84 10.81
C PRO A 147 -7.06 -24.50 9.51
N GLU A 148 -7.96 -25.48 9.62
CA GLU A 148 -8.51 -26.23 8.48
C GLU A 148 -9.36 -25.32 7.58
N GLU A 149 -10.20 -24.47 8.16
CA GLU A 149 -11.05 -23.53 7.41
C GLU A 149 -10.24 -22.47 6.67
N ARG A 150 -9.05 -22.11 7.17
CA ARG A 150 -8.12 -21.19 6.49
C ARG A 150 -7.41 -21.84 5.31
N ARG A 151 -7.25 -23.16 5.33
CA ARG A 151 -6.51 -23.93 4.32
C ARG A 151 -7.40 -24.50 3.23
N ARG A 152 -8.72 -24.59 3.46
CA ARG A 152 -9.68 -25.01 2.44
C ARG A 152 -9.56 -24.09 1.21
N PRO A 153 -9.29 -24.66 0.01
CA PRO A 153 -9.41 -23.91 -1.23
C PRO A 153 -10.83 -23.36 -1.33
N GLY A 154 -10.95 -22.05 -1.51
CA GLY A 154 -12.22 -21.35 -1.60
C GLY A 154 -12.15 -20.26 -2.66
N GLY A 155 -13.28 -19.57 -2.89
CA GLY A 155 -13.36 -18.45 -3.81
C GLY A 155 -12.42 -17.29 -3.46
N ASP A 156 -12.26 -16.37 -4.39
CA ASP A 156 -11.35 -15.22 -4.28
C ASP A 156 -12.10 -13.88 -4.17
N TRP A 157 -11.39 -12.76 -4.38
CA TRP A 157 -12.02 -11.43 -4.38
C TRP A 157 -12.72 -11.11 -5.69
N LEU A 158 -12.34 -11.76 -6.79
CA LEU A 158 -13.00 -11.55 -8.08
C LEU A 158 -14.36 -12.25 -8.15
N ASP A 159 -14.60 -13.30 -7.36
CA ASP A 159 -15.93 -13.91 -7.25
C ASP A 159 -16.98 -12.93 -6.71
N ASP A 160 -16.57 -11.96 -5.89
CA ASP A 160 -17.47 -10.93 -5.36
C ASP A 160 -17.92 -9.94 -6.43
N LEU A 161 -17.12 -9.71 -7.49
CA LEU A 161 -17.51 -8.83 -8.60
C LEU A 161 -18.71 -9.40 -9.36
N VAL A 162 -18.79 -10.72 -9.49
CA VAL A 162 -19.92 -11.40 -10.11
C VAL A 162 -21.20 -11.19 -9.28
N LEU A 163 -21.09 -11.16 -7.95
CA LEU A 163 -22.22 -10.91 -7.05
C LEU A 163 -22.68 -9.45 -7.10
N LEU A 164 -21.76 -8.50 -7.19
CA LEU A 164 -22.07 -7.06 -7.21
C LEU A 164 -22.74 -6.62 -8.51
N ALA A 165 -22.40 -7.25 -9.63
CA ALA A 165 -22.88 -6.83 -10.95
C ALA A 165 -23.62 -7.93 -11.71
N ALA A 166 -24.17 -8.91 -10.97
CA ALA A 166 -25.14 -9.88 -11.45
C ALA A 166 -26.29 -9.29 -12.31
N PRO A 167 -26.78 -8.05 -12.07
CA PRO A 167 -27.81 -7.47 -12.94
C PRO A 167 -27.30 -6.76 -14.22
N LEU A 168 -25.98 -6.59 -14.44
CA LEU A 168 -25.47 -5.63 -15.45
C LEU A 168 -24.71 -6.24 -16.63
N ALA A 169 -24.10 -7.44 -16.53
CA ALA A 169 -23.42 -8.13 -17.65
C ALA A 169 -22.95 -9.55 -17.27
N ASP A 170 -22.59 -10.38 -18.27
CA ASP A 170 -21.81 -11.61 -18.04
C ASP A 170 -20.34 -11.26 -17.69
N LEU A 171 -20.13 -10.89 -16.43
CA LEU A 171 -18.82 -10.58 -15.89
C LEU A 171 -17.91 -11.80 -15.71
N ARG A 172 -18.39 -13.02 -16.01
CA ARG A 172 -17.54 -14.22 -15.95
C ARG A 172 -16.44 -14.19 -17.01
N ALA A 173 -16.68 -13.54 -18.14
CA ALA A 173 -15.64 -13.30 -19.14
C ALA A 173 -14.59 -12.32 -18.61
N LEU A 174 -15.02 -11.21 -17.98
CA LEU A 174 -14.14 -10.21 -17.40
C LEU A 174 -13.31 -10.78 -16.25
N THR A 175 -13.91 -11.51 -15.31
CA THR A 175 -13.16 -12.11 -14.19
C THR A 175 -12.15 -13.15 -14.66
N ARG A 176 -12.48 -13.94 -15.68
CA ARG A 176 -11.51 -14.85 -16.34
C ARG A 176 -10.37 -14.08 -17.00
N LEU A 177 -10.67 -12.98 -17.68
CA LEU A 177 -9.66 -12.11 -18.31
C LEU A 177 -8.74 -11.48 -17.24
N LEU A 178 -9.32 -10.93 -16.17
CA LEU A 178 -8.58 -10.36 -15.05
C LEU A 178 -7.70 -11.40 -14.34
N ARG A 179 -8.19 -12.62 -14.13
CA ARG A 179 -7.37 -13.73 -13.59
C ARG A 179 -6.21 -14.08 -14.52
N ARG A 180 -6.44 -14.10 -15.84
CA ARG A 180 -5.42 -14.43 -16.85
C ARG A 180 -4.36 -13.33 -17.00
N HIS A 181 -4.78 -12.07 -16.92
CA HIS A 181 -3.95 -10.90 -17.18
C HIS A 181 -3.77 -10.01 -15.94
N LEU A 182 -3.78 -10.60 -14.75
CA LEU A 182 -3.78 -9.85 -13.48
C LEU A 182 -2.64 -8.83 -13.40
N VAL A 183 -1.43 -9.21 -13.83
CA VAL A 183 -0.27 -8.31 -13.80
C VAL A 183 -0.46 -7.13 -14.75
N ALA A 184 -0.99 -7.36 -15.95
CA ALA A 184 -1.27 -6.29 -16.90
C ALA A 184 -2.41 -5.38 -16.43
N ALA A 185 -3.47 -5.97 -15.85
CA ALA A 185 -4.57 -5.22 -15.27
C ALA A 185 -4.11 -4.36 -14.08
N ALA A 186 -3.26 -4.92 -13.21
CA ALA A 186 -2.63 -4.17 -12.13
C ALA A 186 -1.79 -3.01 -12.68
N ALA A 187 -0.94 -3.25 -13.69
CA ALA A 187 -0.12 -2.20 -14.30
C ALA A 187 -1.00 -1.07 -14.89
N ALA A 188 -2.04 -1.43 -15.65
CA ALA A 188 -2.95 -0.46 -16.24
C ALA A 188 -3.71 0.37 -15.18
N LEU A 189 -4.24 -0.28 -14.14
CA LEU A 189 -4.92 0.40 -13.04
C LEU A 189 -3.98 1.31 -12.26
N SER A 190 -2.74 0.87 -12.02
CA SER A 190 -1.75 1.66 -11.31
C SER A 190 -1.27 2.88 -12.11
N LEU A 191 -1.10 2.73 -13.43
CA LEU A 191 -0.82 3.86 -14.32
C LEU A 191 -1.97 4.86 -14.35
N LEU A 192 -3.22 4.37 -14.45
CA LEU A 192 -4.40 5.22 -14.39
C LEU A 192 -4.48 5.97 -13.05
N ALA A 193 -4.29 5.28 -11.94
CA ALA A 193 -4.28 5.89 -10.61
C ALA A 193 -3.17 6.92 -10.46
N GLY A 194 -1.95 6.61 -10.92
CA GLY A 194 -0.84 7.57 -10.94
C GLY A 194 -1.14 8.80 -11.79
N ALA A 195 -1.72 8.62 -12.98
CA ALA A 195 -2.12 9.73 -13.85
C ALA A 195 -3.19 10.62 -13.21
N LEU A 196 -4.15 10.03 -12.48
CA LEU A 196 -5.16 10.79 -11.75
C LEU A 196 -4.54 11.61 -10.61
N VAL A 197 -3.55 11.06 -9.89
CA VAL A 197 -2.82 11.80 -8.84
C VAL A 197 -2.04 12.97 -9.44
N VAL A 198 -1.23 12.73 -10.48
CA VAL A 198 -0.45 13.78 -11.17
C VAL A 198 -1.37 14.86 -11.75
N SER A 199 -2.49 14.47 -12.35
CA SER A 199 -3.47 15.44 -12.89
C SER A 199 -4.13 16.25 -11.77
N GLY A 200 -4.42 15.62 -10.64
CA GLY A 200 -4.95 16.30 -9.45
C GLY A 200 -3.96 17.31 -8.86
N GLN A 201 -2.68 16.94 -8.76
CA GLN A 201 -1.61 17.84 -8.34
C GLN A 201 -1.45 19.00 -9.33
N ALA A 202 -1.44 18.71 -10.63
CA ALA A 202 -1.36 19.73 -11.68
C ALA A 202 -2.52 20.75 -11.62
N ALA A 203 -3.72 20.30 -11.24
CA ALA A 203 -4.87 21.18 -11.07
C ALA A 203 -4.76 22.09 -9.83
N GLY A 204 -4.09 21.62 -8.76
CA GLY A 204 -3.93 22.37 -7.50
C GLY A 204 -2.70 23.27 -7.44
N GLU A 205 -1.61 22.86 -8.09
CA GLU A 205 -0.28 23.49 -7.98
C GLU A 205 0.21 24.06 -9.32
N GLY A 206 -0.52 23.81 -10.40
CA GLY A 206 -0.11 24.12 -11.77
C GLY A 206 0.60 22.94 -12.43
N TRP A 207 0.62 22.92 -13.77
CA TRP A 207 1.23 21.82 -14.50
C TRP A 207 2.74 21.75 -14.23
N PRO A 208 3.24 20.63 -13.70
CA PRO A 208 4.67 20.41 -13.61
C PRO A 208 5.25 20.32 -15.03
N GLY A 209 6.50 20.73 -15.20
CA GLY A 209 7.22 20.48 -16.46
C GLY A 209 7.17 18.99 -16.82
N GLY A 210 7.09 18.65 -18.11
CA GLY A 210 6.78 17.28 -18.56
C GLY A 210 7.68 16.18 -17.98
N LEU A 211 8.94 16.49 -17.67
CA LEU A 211 9.87 15.55 -17.05
C LEU A 211 9.53 15.27 -15.58
N LEU A 212 9.09 16.29 -14.82
CA LEU A 212 8.66 16.11 -13.43
C LEU A 212 7.34 15.33 -13.37
N ALA A 213 6.40 15.63 -14.29
CA ALA A 213 5.17 14.84 -14.44
C ALA A 213 5.46 13.35 -14.70
N LEU A 214 6.47 13.05 -15.52
CA LEU A 214 6.91 11.68 -15.80
C LEU A 214 7.51 11.01 -14.55
N VAL A 215 8.32 11.75 -13.77
CA VAL A 215 8.87 11.26 -12.50
C VAL A 215 7.75 10.91 -11.53
N GLU A 216 6.80 11.81 -11.30
CA GLU A 216 5.67 11.58 -10.38
C GLU A 216 4.81 10.42 -10.84
N LEU A 217 4.47 10.34 -12.13
CA LEU A 217 3.73 9.23 -12.71
C LEU A 217 4.47 7.91 -12.51
N THR A 218 5.79 7.91 -12.66
CA THR A 218 6.63 6.73 -12.45
C THR A 218 6.63 6.31 -10.98
N VAL A 219 6.75 7.27 -10.05
CA VAL A 219 6.70 7.01 -8.61
C VAL A 219 5.34 6.45 -8.19
N PHE A 220 4.25 7.15 -8.47
CA PHE A 220 2.90 6.69 -8.08
C PHE A 220 2.50 5.40 -8.81
N GLY A 221 2.74 5.33 -10.12
CA GLY A 221 2.41 4.16 -10.93
C GLY A 221 3.14 2.90 -10.46
N SER A 222 4.44 2.99 -10.20
CA SER A 222 5.22 1.84 -9.70
C SER A 222 4.86 1.46 -8.26
N GLY A 223 4.65 2.43 -7.37
CA GLY A 223 4.25 2.15 -5.98
C GLY A 223 2.86 1.52 -5.89
N PHE A 224 1.87 2.03 -6.65
CA PHE A 224 0.55 1.41 -6.74
C PHE A 224 0.62 0.01 -7.37
N PHE A 225 1.48 -0.19 -8.37
CA PHE A 225 1.66 -1.50 -9.00
C PHE A 225 2.27 -2.51 -8.03
N ALA A 226 3.33 -2.13 -7.31
CA ALA A 226 3.92 -2.94 -6.25
C ALA A 226 2.87 -3.29 -5.19
N PHE A 227 2.04 -2.31 -4.81
CA PHE A 227 0.96 -2.53 -3.87
C PHE A 227 -0.10 -3.51 -4.37
N CYS A 228 -0.55 -3.41 -5.63
CA CYS A 228 -1.48 -4.38 -6.21
C CYS A 228 -0.92 -5.80 -6.18
N LEU A 229 0.37 -5.97 -6.50
CA LEU A 229 1.02 -7.28 -6.44
C LEU A 229 1.12 -7.81 -4.99
N LEU A 230 1.39 -6.93 -4.02
CA LEU A 230 1.39 -7.25 -2.59
C LEU A 230 0.00 -7.67 -2.12
N CYS A 231 -1.04 -6.92 -2.48
CA CYS A 231 -2.41 -7.24 -2.13
C CYS A 231 -2.84 -8.59 -2.72
N ASP A 232 -2.50 -8.89 -3.97
CA ASP A 232 -2.80 -10.22 -4.51
C ASP A 232 -2.05 -11.33 -3.75
N ALA A 233 -0.76 -11.12 -3.44
CA ALA A 233 0.03 -12.10 -2.69
C ALA A 233 -0.52 -12.37 -1.27
N LEU A 234 -1.00 -11.32 -0.58
CA LEU A 234 -1.48 -11.42 0.80
C LEU A 234 -2.96 -11.80 0.89
N LEU A 235 -3.80 -11.20 0.05
CA LEU A 235 -5.26 -11.29 0.10
C LEU A 235 -5.82 -12.36 -0.83
N ARG A 236 -5.00 -12.89 -1.75
CA ARG A 236 -5.41 -13.83 -2.81
C ARG A 236 -6.55 -13.22 -3.61
N ILE A 237 -6.31 -12.05 -4.22
CA ILE A 237 -7.32 -11.32 -4.99
C ILE A 237 -7.81 -12.18 -6.16
N ALA A 238 -6.85 -12.73 -6.91
CA ALA A 238 -7.09 -13.71 -7.94
C ALA A 238 -6.30 -14.96 -7.57
N ALA A 239 -6.91 -15.87 -6.81
CA ALA A 239 -6.23 -17.04 -6.26
C ALA A 239 -5.55 -17.84 -7.39
N PRO A 240 -4.22 -17.74 -7.56
CA PRO A 240 -3.58 -18.42 -8.66
C PRO A 240 -3.39 -19.89 -8.27
N PRO A 241 -3.50 -20.83 -9.21
CA PRO A 241 -3.23 -22.24 -8.95
C PRO A 241 -1.75 -22.52 -8.65
N ARG A 242 -0.86 -21.52 -8.80
CA ARG A 242 0.60 -21.66 -8.69
C ARG A 242 1.26 -20.48 -7.97
N PRO A 243 2.38 -20.71 -7.25
CA PRO A 243 3.15 -19.64 -6.62
C PRO A 243 3.69 -18.65 -7.66
N PRO A 244 3.95 -17.38 -7.26
CA PRO A 244 4.44 -16.36 -8.17
C PRO A 244 5.75 -16.80 -8.86
N GLY A 245 5.82 -16.56 -10.17
CA GLY A 245 7.03 -16.78 -10.97
C GLY A 245 8.17 -15.83 -10.58
N ALA A 246 9.41 -16.18 -10.93
CA ALA A 246 10.59 -15.33 -10.70
C ALA A 246 10.41 -13.93 -11.30
N ALA A 247 9.82 -13.83 -12.49
CA ALA A 247 9.52 -12.56 -13.15
C ALA A 247 8.54 -11.68 -12.34
N ARG A 248 7.53 -12.28 -11.70
CA ARG A 248 6.56 -11.55 -10.90
C ARG A 248 7.18 -11.01 -9.61
N ALA A 249 8.05 -11.78 -8.97
CA ALA A 249 8.80 -11.32 -7.80
C ALA A 249 9.75 -10.17 -8.17
N ALA A 250 10.49 -10.32 -9.28
CA ALA A 250 11.37 -9.27 -9.80
C ALA A 250 10.60 -7.98 -10.14
N ALA A 251 9.44 -8.09 -10.80
CA ALA A 251 8.59 -6.94 -11.12
C ALA A 251 8.08 -6.22 -9.86
N PHE A 252 7.67 -6.97 -8.82
CA PHE A 252 7.28 -6.38 -7.53
C PHE A 252 8.43 -5.62 -6.87
N VAL A 253 9.62 -6.23 -6.78
CA VAL A 253 10.79 -5.62 -6.13
C VAL A 253 11.27 -4.40 -6.92
N ALA A 254 11.36 -4.50 -8.25
CA ALA A 254 11.76 -3.39 -9.10
C ALA A 254 10.79 -2.21 -8.99
N ALA A 255 9.48 -2.48 -8.98
CA ALA A 255 8.46 -1.45 -8.83
C ALA A 255 8.48 -0.80 -7.44
N LEU A 256 8.75 -1.57 -6.38
CA LEU A 256 8.90 -1.03 -5.03
C LEU A 256 10.18 -0.19 -4.88
N ALA A 257 11.25 -0.54 -5.59
CA ALA A 257 12.51 0.17 -5.53
C ALA A 257 12.41 1.62 -6.04
N VAL A 258 11.51 1.91 -6.97
CA VAL A 258 11.29 3.26 -7.50
C VAL A 258 10.89 4.26 -6.40
N PRO A 259 9.74 4.13 -5.70
CA PRO A 259 9.37 5.08 -4.66
C PRO A 259 10.33 5.06 -3.46
N VAL A 260 10.91 3.90 -3.12
CA VAL A 260 11.89 3.79 -2.02
C VAL A 260 13.16 4.58 -2.34
N SER A 261 13.70 4.44 -3.55
CA SER A 261 14.89 5.20 -3.97
C SER A 261 14.57 6.68 -4.18
N GLY A 262 13.34 7.03 -4.58
CA GLY A 262 12.88 8.42 -4.63
C GLY A 262 12.87 9.09 -3.25
N GLY A 263 12.23 8.46 -2.25
CA GLY A 263 12.18 9.00 -0.89
C GLY A 263 13.52 8.94 -0.15
N LEU A 264 14.42 8.01 -0.50
CA LEU A 264 15.76 7.91 0.09
C LEU A 264 16.85 8.48 -0.82
N ARG A 265 16.50 9.35 -1.78
CA ARG A 265 17.40 9.73 -2.88
C ARG A 265 18.77 10.22 -2.40
N GLU A 266 18.82 11.10 -1.40
CA GLU A 266 20.08 11.66 -0.90
C GLU A 266 20.94 10.58 -0.21
N ALA A 267 20.30 9.69 0.55
CA ALA A 267 20.99 8.58 1.21
C ALA A 267 21.53 7.58 0.17
N VAL A 268 20.74 7.22 -0.84
CA VAL A 268 21.16 6.29 -1.90
C VAL A 268 22.26 6.91 -2.76
N TRP A 269 22.15 8.18 -3.11
CA TRP A 269 23.15 8.91 -3.90
C TRP A 269 24.48 9.03 -3.18
N SER A 270 24.43 9.38 -1.88
CA SER A 270 25.61 9.44 -1.00
C SER A 270 26.27 8.08 -0.82
N LEU A 271 25.48 7.02 -0.60
CA LEU A 271 25.98 5.64 -0.50
C LEU A 271 26.62 5.14 -1.81
N ALA A 272 26.18 5.65 -2.96
CA ALA A 272 26.78 5.35 -4.25
C ALA A 272 28.10 6.12 -4.50
N GLY A 273 28.48 7.04 -3.61
CA GLY A 273 29.70 7.85 -3.74
C GLY A 273 29.64 8.85 -4.89
N LEU A 274 28.44 9.23 -5.33
CA LEU A 274 28.24 10.15 -6.44
C LEU A 274 28.32 11.61 -5.95
N PRO A 275 29.01 12.51 -6.68
CA PRO A 275 29.12 13.92 -6.30
C PRO A 275 27.79 14.67 -6.53
N GLY A 276 27.54 15.69 -5.72
CA GLY A 276 26.40 16.60 -5.83
C GLY A 276 25.09 16.05 -5.25
N GLU A 277 24.00 16.78 -5.47
CA GLU A 277 22.66 16.47 -4.97
C GLU A 277 21.74 15.94 -6.10
N VAL A 278 20.66 15.26 -5.70
CA VAL A 278 19.61 14.78 -6.63
C VAL A 278 18.52 15.85 -6.76
N ASP A 279 18.90 16.97 -7.36
CA ASP A 279 18.12 18.20 -7.47
C ASP A 279 17.34 18.34 -8.79
N THR A 280 17.69 17.56 -9.81
CA THR A 280 17.03 17.59 -11.12
C THR A 280 16.14 16.37 -11.36
N PRO A 281 14.98 16.55 -12.03
CA PRO A 281 14.10 15.42 -12.38
C PRO A 281 14.80 14.34 -13.19
N ALA A 282 15.76 14.69 -14.05
CA ALA A 282 16.54 13.73 -14.83
C ALA A 282 17.43 12.84 -13.95
N ARG A 283 18.15 13.43 -12.98
CA ARG A 283 18.97 12.65 -12.03
C ARG A 283 18.12 11.74 -11.16
N LEU A 284 16.98 12.25 -10.69
CA LEU A 284 16.04 11.47 -9.90
C LEU A 284 15.49 10.28 -10.70
N LEU A 285 15.08 10.50 -11.95
CA LEU A 285 14.60 9.42 -12.82
C LEU A 285 15.69 8.38 -13.08
N ALA A 286 16.93 8.81 -13.35
CA ALA A 286 18.06 7.91 -13.56
C ALA A 286 18.37 7.06 -12.32
N LEU A 287 18.35 7.67 -11.13
CA LEU A 287 18.53 6.98 -9.86
C LEU A 287 17.45 5.90 -9.66
N MET A 288 16.19 6.28 -9.80
CA MET A 288 15.06 5.35 -9.62
C MET A 288 15.10 4.20 -10.63
N ALA A 289 15.37 4.50 -11.91
CA ALA A 289 15.51 3.49 -12.95
C ALA A 289 16.69 2.54 -12.66
N GLY A 290 17.84 3.07 -12.25
CA GLY A 290 19.01 2.28 -11.87
C GLY A 290 18.71 1.33 -10.71
N CYS A 291 18.12 1.83 -9.62
CA CYS A 291 17.72 1.02 -8.48
C CYS A 291 16.70 -0.07 -8.86
N ALA A 292 15.70 0.26 -9.68
CA ALA A 292 14.70 -0.69 -10.14
C ALA A 292 15.31 -1.82 -11.00
N LEU A 293 16.21 -1.48 -11.93
CA LEU A 293 16.91 -2.45 -12.77
C LEU A 293 17.79 -3.38 -11.95
N LEU A 294 18.61 -2.82 -11.05
CA LEU A 294 19.52 -3.59 -10.19
C LEU A 294 18.77 -4.56 -9.29
N THR A 295 17.77 -4.07 -8.55
CA THR A 295 17.00 -4.89 -7.61
C THR A 295 16.13 -5.93 -8.32
N GLY A 296 15.55 -5.58 -9.48
CA GLY A 296 14.82 -6.50 -10.34
C GLY A 296 15.70 -7.64 -10.87
N ALA A 297 16.87 -7.31 -11.43
CA ALA A 297 17.81 -8.29 -11.95
C ALA A 297 18.34 -9.22 -10.85
N ALA A 298 18.73 -8.67 -9.69
CA ALA A 298 19.17 -9.45 -8.54
C ALA A 298 18.09 -10.42 -8.04
N THR A 299 16.84 -9.95 -7.94
CA THR A 299 15.70 -10.80 -7.53
C THR A 299 15.44 -11.92 -8.54
N LEU A 300 15.49 -11.61 -9.84
CA LEU A 300 15.30 -12.59 -10.89
C LEU A 300 16.38 -13.69 -10.83
N GLY A 301 17.64 -13.30 -10.68
CA GLY A 301 18.78 -14.20 -10.53
C GLY A 301 18.64 -15.09 -9.30
N ALA A 302 18.38 -14.50 -8.13
CA ALA A 302 18.25 -15.21 -6.86
C ALA A 302 17.10 -16.25 -6.88
N VAL A 303 15.93 -15.87 -7.41
CA VAL A 303 14.79 -16.80 -7.48
C VAL A 303 15.02 -17.92 -8.49
N ARG A 304 15.69 -17.65 -9.62
CA ARG A 304 16.06 -18.68 -10.61
C ARG A 304 17.09 -19.65 -10.04
N MET A 305 18.15 -19.15 -9.40
CA MET A 305 19.19 -19.96 -8.78
C MET A 305 18.60 -20.88 -7.70
N ARG A 306 17.72 -20.35 -6.83
CA ARG A 306 17.03 -21.15 -5.81
C ARG A 306 16.15 -22.25 -6.40
N ARG A 307 15.59 -22.06 -7.60
CA ARG A 307 14.81 -23.09 -8.30
C ARG A 307 15.71 -24.15 -8.92
N ALA A 308 16.83 -23.75 -9.52
CA ALA A 308 17.82 -24.68 -10.07
C ALA A 308 18.39 -25.61 -8.98
N LEU A 309 18.72 -25.06 -7.80
CA LEU A 309 19.21 -25.84 -6.65
C LEU A 309 18.18 -26.79 -6.04
N ARG A 310 16.91 -26.70 -6.44
CA ARG A 310 15.81 -27.55 -5.96
C ARG A 310 15.28 -28.50 -7.03
N ALA A 311 15.84 -28.46 -8.23
CA ALA A 311 15.53 -29.44 -9.26
C ALA A 311 16.28 -30.74 -8.93
N PRO A 312 15.57 -31.88 -8.81
CA PRO A 312 16.18 -33.18 -8.57
C PRO A 312 17.03 -33.66 -9.75
#